data_AF-A0A2V0P360-F1
#
_entry.id   AF-A0A2V0P360-F1
#
_cell.length_a   1.000
_cell.length_b   1.000
_cell.length_c   1.000
_cell.angle_alpha   90.00
_cell.angle_beta   90.00
_cell.angle_gamma   90.00
#
_symmetry.space_group_name_H-M   'P 1'
#
loop_
_entity.id
_entity.type
_entity.pdbx_description
1 polymer ?
#
loop_
_entity_poly.entity_id
_entity_poly.type
_entity_poly.pdbx_seq_one_letter_code
_entity_poly.pdbx_strand_id
1 'polypeptide(L)'
;MARRPRALLLVALAAAAAALLLAPRPAAAAGFIPSIPSPFRTPSLSSTFRSPVAAVAEAVRAYPSIFRSAREQLMLRSGGSEGDLSRTNGLFSLQVHDICPMISEVTFMSASVSCLAMTTLESTLRNRRAPGSPTECVNKGETGYGEQVEPSRVSLLDGTPAPVPLPDERPLPPAFTPRRTRALMYNEGATWAWHWGVINNILLFSMCAKGGGGNLDFMVPEGWEPVGPGTGQLPGIYDLVQTDGSPPMPFMALLKTNGRGVVGGGGAAAGGSSYGGGGGGDGGKNLGVNVTNVGDGQLAIVFRGTNSGPEWMLDFQYHRIPRSLFPGPFFKGNYFDGETHAGFTAVFNMIWPHVRAALQKEVLAPGSRVRHVTVSGHSLGAAVATLVSFAAQRFLDANNASVSVGAILVASPNVGNLAFVQSHATLVNARRITFANDVITMVPCTGGDAGGRGMPACNAKASQGGKVAVWTDYYPLYGLVSLTPKDMPVQVAAWENTDRIPLFDVPTADALTGALHVCAYECFFSRWSDKERAAQSSCLLVPPTLKESDGHSYCYGFPTLGFMRQ
;
A
#
# COMPACT_ATOMS: atom_id res chain seq x y z
N MET A 1 -49.18 -16.17 26.85
CA MET A 1 -48.83 -14.74 26.96
C MET A 1 -47.33 -14.56 26.71
N ALA A 2 -46.92 -13.39 26.21
CA ALA A 2 -45.56 -12.99 25.81
C ALA A 2 -45.10 -13.38 24.38
N ARG A 3 -45.59 -12.62 23.39
CA ARG A 3 -44.84 -12.28 22.17
C ARG A 3 -45.07 -10.79 21.89
N ARG A 4 -44.00 -9.98 21.91
CA ARG A 4 -43.72 -8.76 21.09
C ARG A 4 -42.78 -7.79 21.83
N PRO A 5 -41.52 -7.69 21.39
CA PRO A 5 -40.86 -6.37 21.32
C PRO A 5 -40.31 -6.03 19.92
N ARG A 6 -40.27 -6.99 18.98
CA ARG A 6 -39.64 -6.78 17.65
C ARG A 6 -40.43 -5.85 16.71
N ALA A 7 -41.74 -5.76 16.87
CA ALA A 7 -42.58 -4.90 16.00
C ALA A 7 -42.44 -3.41 16.33
N LEU A 8 -42.21 -3.05 17.60
CA LEU A 8 -42.09 -1.65 18.03
C LEU A 8 -40.78 -1.00 17.56
N LEU A 9 -39.69 -1.76 17.49
CA LEU A 9 -38.40 -1.26 17.00
C LEU A 9 -38.41 -0.99 15.48
N LEU A 10 -39.09 -1.84 14.70
CA LEU A 10 -39.25 -1.65 13.26
C LEU A 10 -40.15 -0.47 12.93
N VAL A 11 -41.20 -0.23 13.73
CA VAL A 11 -42.08 0.94 13.57
C VAL A 11 -41.35 2.24 13.93
N ALA A 12 -40.48 2.25 14.95
CA ALA A 12 -39.68 3.42 15.31
C ALA A 12 -38.64 3.78 14.24
N LEU A 13 -37.99 2.79 13.62
CA LEU A 13 -37.03 3.02 12.53
C LEU A 13 -37.70 3.49 11.23
N ALA A 14 -38.90 2.97 10.92
CA ALA A 14 -39.67 3.42 9.76
C ALA A 14 -40.21 4.86 9.93
N ALA A 15 -40.62 5.23 11.15
CA ALA A 15 -41.10 6.59 11.45
C ALA A 15 -39.98 7.64 11.37
N ALA A 16 -38.76 7.32 11.81
CA ALA A 16 -37.61 8.22 11.70
C ALA A 16 -37.18 8.45 10.24
N ALA A 17 -37.22 7.41 9.40
CA ALA A 17 -36.91 7.52 7.98
C ALA A 17 -37.99 8.32 7.20
N ALA A 18 -39.27 8.15 7.53
CA ALA A 18 -40.37 8.91 6.92
C ALA A 18 -40.32 10.41 7.28
N ALA A 19 -39.92 10.76 8.50
CA ALA A 19 -39.77 12.16 8.94
C ALA A 19 -38.63 12.89 8.19
N LEU A 20 -37.57 12.19 7.80
CA LEU A 20 -36.46 12.73 7.00
C LEU A 20 -36.82 12.94 5.52
N LEU A 21 -37.81 12.20 5.00
CA LEU A 21 -38.27 12.31 3.60
C LEU A 21 -39.37 13.35 3.38
N LEU A 22 -40.07 13.76 4.45
CA LEU A 22 -41.19 14.71 4.40
C LEU A 22 -40.79 16.15 4.80
N ALA A 23 -39.51 16.41 5.07
CA ALA A 23 -39.02 17.76 5.33
C ALA A 23 -39.18 18.63 4.06
N PRO A 24 -39.87 19.79 4.14
CA PRO A 24 -40.15 20.59 2.96
C PRO A 24 -38.87 21.18 2.36
N ARG A 25 -38.66 20.98 1.06
CA ARG A 25 -37.59 21.64 0.30
C ARG A 25 -37.95 23.12 0.12
N PRO A 26 -37.00 24.06 0.26
CA PRO A 26 -37.26 25.46 -0.04
C PRO A 26 -37.50 25.64 -1.54
N ALA A 27 -38.52 26.43 -1.88
CA ALA A 27 -38.90 26.72 -3.25
C ALA A 27 -37.85 27.60 -3.95
N ALA A 28 -37.46 27.23 -5.17
CA ALA A 28 -36.67 28.06 -6.05
C ALA A 28 -37.59 29.05 -6.78
N ALA A 29 -37.35 30.36 -6.58
CA ALA A 29 -37.95 31.42 -7.38
C ALA A 29 -36.85 32.11 -8.20
N ALA A 30 -37.06 32.20 -9.51
CA ALA A 30 -36.22 32.92 -10.45
C ALA A 30 -36.75 34.35 -10.67
N GLY A 31 -35.86 35.34 -10.81
CA GLY A 31 -36.20 36.67 -11.37
C GLY A 31 -35.32 37.85 -10.94
N PHE A 32 -34.46 38.31 -11.86
CA PHE A 32 -34.03 39.69 -12.22
C PHE A 32 -33.61 40.78 -11.17
N ILE A 33 -32.56 41.54 -11.55
CA ILE A 33 -31.70 42.58 -10.88
C ILE A 33 -32.32 44.02 -11.08
N PRO A 34 -32.19 45.10 -10.23
CA PRO A 34 -30.92 45.76 -9.80
C PRO A 34 -30.77 46.57 -8.46
N SER A 35 -29.53 46.55 -7.93
CA SER A 35 -28.64 47.67 -7.44
C SER A 35 -28.72 48.36 -6.02
N ILE A 36 -27.55 48.36 -5.32
CA ILE A 36 -26.90 49.33 -4.35
C ILE A 36 -27.42 49.44 -2.87
N PRO A 37 -26.63 49.79 -1.80
CA PRO A 37 -25.29 49.37 -1.29
C PRO A 37 -25.30 48.79 0.17
N SER A 38 -24.15 48.25 0.60
CA SER A 38 -23.75 47.75 1.95
C SER A 38 -24.01 48.72 3.14
N PRO A 39 -24.06 48.30 4.44
CA PRO A 39 -23.09 47.38 5.08
C PRO A 39 -23.66 46.41 6.14
N PHE A 40 -23.39 45.10 6.02
CA PHE A 40 -23.55 44.17 7.14
C PHE A 40 -22.36 43.22 7.26
N ARG A 41 -21.78 43.20 8.47
CA ARG A 41 -20.90 42.15 8.97
C ARG A 41 -21.61 40.80 8.78
N THR A 42 -20.97 39.89 8.07
CA THR A 42 -21.32 38.47 8.11
C THR A 42 -20.90 37.89 9.46
N PRO A 43 -21.73 37.08 10.13
CA PRO A 43 -21.26 36.22 11.20
C PRO A 43 -20.37 35.14 10.57
N SER A 44 -19.16 34.96 11.12
CA SER A 44 -18.32 33.82 10.79
C SER A 44 -19.06 32.54 11.19
N LEU A 45 -19.47 31.76 10.19
CA LEU A 45 -19.78 30.34 10.38
C LEU A 45 -18.48 29.64 10.75
N SER A 46 -18.16 29.61 12.04
CA SER A 46 -17.27 28.58 12.59
C SER A 46 -18.00 27.26 12.43
N SER A 47 -17.73 26.56 11.34
CA SER A 47 -18.06 25.15 11.17
C SER A 47 -17.27 24.37 12.22
N THR A 48 -17.89 24.14 13.37
CA THR A 48 -17.39 23.18 14.35
C THR A 48 -17.48 21.79 13.70
N PHE A 49 -16.42 21.41 12.99
CA PHE A 49 -16.21 20.07 12.46
C PHE A 49 -16.24 19.10 13.64
N ARG A 50 -17.26 18.25 13.72
CA ARG A 50 -17.31 17.16 14.68
C ARG A 50 -16.49 15.99 14.12
N SER A 51 -15.56 15.49 14.93
CA SER A 51 -14.72 14.35 14.59
C SER A 51 -15.57 13.09 14.33
N PRO A 52 -15.34 12.34 13.22
CA PRO A 52 -16.00 11.06 12.92
C PRO A 52 -15.87 10.00 14.03
N VAL A 53 -14.83 10.10 14.86
CA VAL A 53 -14.61 9.25 16.04
C VAL A 53 -15.67 9.51 17.11
N ALA A 54 -16.16 10.75 17.21
CA ALA A 54 -17.26 11.08 18.10
C ALA A 54 -18.55 10.34 17.68
N ALA A 55 -18.79 10.17 16.37
CA ALA A 55 -19.97 9.47 15.86
C ALA A 55 -19.91 7.95 16.10
N VAL A 56 -18.74 7.32 15.96
CA VAL A 56 -18.56 5.89 16.29
C VAL A 56 -18.55 5.66 17.79
N ALA A 57 -17.90 6.51 18.58
CA ALA A 57 -17.97 6.45 20.03
C ALA A 57 -19.41 6.66 20.53
N GLU A 58 -20.20 7.50 19.86
CA GLU A 58 -21.61 7.71 20.14
C GLU A 58 -22.46 6.51 19.74
N ALA A 59 -22.19 5.85 18.60
CA ALA A 59 -22.84 4.60 18.23
C ALA A 59 -22.51 3.45 19.21
N VAL A 60 -21.26 3.31 19.63
CA VAL A 60 -20.84 2.31 20.64
C VAL A 60 -21.47 2.59 22.00
N ARG A 61 -21.55 3.86 22.41
CA ARG A 61 -22.29 4.29 23.62
C ARG A 61 -23.80 4.08 23.49
N ALA A 62 -24.36 4.22 22.28
CA ALA A 62 -25.78 4.02 22.01
C ALA A 62 -26.18 2.53 21.99
N TYR A 63 -25.25 1.62 21.67
CA TYR A 63 -25.53 0.19 21.53
C TYR A 63 -24.58 -0.72 22.35
N PRO A 64 -24.43 -0.51 23.68
CA PRO A 64 -23.43 -1.21 24.49
C PRO A 64 -23.65 -2.73 24.60
N SER A 65 -24.89 -3.22 24.41
CA SER A 65 -25.21 -4.65 24.43
C SER A 65 -24.72 -5.40 23.19
N ILE A 66 -24.68 -4.73 22.03
CA ILE A 66 -24.21 -5.29 20.76
C ILE A 66 -22.71 -5.60 20.86
N PHE A 67 -21.93 -4.62 21.32
CA PHE A 67 -20.49 -4.77 21.51
C PHE A 67 -20.14 -5.68 22.69
N ARG A 68 -20.99 -5.74 23.73
CA ARG A 68 -20.82 -6.69 24.84
C ARG A 68 -21.01 -8.14 24.41
N SER A 69 -21.97 -8.44 23.53
CA SER A 69 -22.19 -9.81 23.05
C SER A 69 -21.08 -10.29 22.10
N ALA A 70 -20.58 -9.42 21.21
CA ALA A 70 -19.38 -9.70 20.42
C ALA A 70 -18.15 -9.91 21.32
N ARG A 71 -17.99 -9.07 22.35
CA ARG A 71 -16.94 -9.21 23.38
C ARG A 71 -17.03 -10.53 24.14
N GLU A 72 -18.21 -10.91 24.62
CA GLU A 72 -18.38 -12.16 25.38
C GLU A 72 -18.02 -13.36 24.51
N GLN A 73 -18.36 -13.35 23.21
CA GLN A 73 -18.00 -14.43 22.29
C GLN A 73 -16.49 -14.46 21.95
N LEU A 74 -15.85 -13.30 21.82
CA LEU A 74 -14.40 -13.19 21.58
C LEU A 74 -13.57 -13.53 22.83
N MET A 75 -13.99 -13.06 24.00
CA MET A 75 -13.30 -13.29 25.29
C MET A 75 -13.47 -14.73 25.80
N LEU A 76 -14.58 -15.41 25.48
CA LEU A 76 -14.76 -16.82 25.83
C LEU A 76 -13.81 -17.76 25.07
N ARG A 77 -13.15 -17.29 24.00
CA ARG A 77 -12.15 -18.07 23.24
C ARG A 77 -10.72 -17.85 23.72
N SER A 78 -10.40 -16.71 24.31
CA SER A 78 -9.09 -16.42 24.88
C SER A 78 -9.12 -16.61 26.40
N GLY A 79 -8.90 -17.85 26.86
CA GLY A 79 -8.73 -18.12 28.29
C GLY A 79 -7.49 -17.42 28.84
N GLY A 80 -7.65 -16.24 29.45
CA GLY A 80 -6.54 -15.52 30.06
C GLY A 80 -6.90 -14.19 30.74
N SER A 81 -7.01 -14.24 32.07
CA SER A 81 -6.96 -13.17 33.08
C SER A 81 -7.95 -11.99 33.00
N GLU A 82 -8.88 -11.95 33.97
CA GLU A 82 -9.52 -10.73 34.45
C GLU A 82 -8.46 -9.83 35.11
N GLY A 83 -8.24 -8.65 34.51
CA GLY A 83 -7.39 -7.59 35.05
C GLY A 83 -8.16 -6.28 35.24
N ASP A 84 -7.85 -5.61 36.34
CA ASP A 84 -8.37 -4.35 36.88
C ASP A 84 -8.86 -3.29 35.85
N LEU A 85 -10.08 -2.78 36.08
CA LEU A 85 -10.83 -1.84 35.22
C LEU A 85 -10.25 -0.42 35.19
N SER A 86 -9.19 -0.12 35.95
CA SER A 86 -8.48 1.17 35.88
C SER A 86 -7.49 1.29 34.70
N ARG A 87 -7.24 0.20 33.95
CA ARG A 87 -6.32 0.11 32.79
C ARG A 87 -7.04 0.06 31.43
N THR A 88 -7.96 0.99 31.18
CA THR A 88 -8.93 0.95 30.06
C THR A 88 -8.37 1.10 28.65
N ASN A 89 -7.10 1.47 28.45
CA ASN A 89 -6.51 1.58 27.11
C ASN A 89 -6.21 0.22 26.46
N GLY A 90 -5.97 -0.84 27.25
CA GLY A 90 -5.71 -2.19 26.73
C GLY A 90 -6.98 -2.99 26.39
N LEU A 91 -8.12 -2.62 27.00
CA LEU A 91 -9.42 -3.32 26.92
C LEU A 91 -10.09 -3.27 25.53
N PHE A 92 -9.52 -2.50 24.60
CA PHE A 92 -10.06 -2.30 23.27
C PHE A 92 -9.02 -2.43 22.15
N SER A 93 -7.96 -3.19 22.42
CA SER A 93 -7.03 -3.60 21.38
C SER A 93 -7.55 -4.85 20.68
N LEU A 94 -7.45 -4.87 19.35
CA LEU A 94 -7.75 -6.03 18.53
C LEU A 94 -6.43 -6.56 17.94
N GLN A 95 -6.22 -7.88 17.96
CA GLN A 95 -5.11 -8.43 17.21
C GLN A 95 -5.33 -8.23 15.71
N VAL A 96 -4.29 -7.88 14.97
CA VAL A 96 -4.41 -7.65 13.51
C VAL A 96 -5.00 -8.89 12.81
N HIS A 97 -4.62 -10.08 13.25
CA HIS A 97 -5.12 -11.35 12.70
C HIS A 97 -6.62 -11.59 12.98
N ASP A 98 -7.21 -10.91 13.97
CA ASP A 98 -8.63 -11.00 14.30
C ASP A 98 -9.50 -10.05 13.46
N ILE A 99 -8.92 -9.19 12.61
CA ILE A 99 -9.67 -8.24 11.78
C ILE A 99 -10.65 -8.96 10.85
N CYS A 100 -10.19 -9.98 10.12
CA CYS A 100 -11.07 -10.74 9.24
C CYS A 100 -12.12 -11.59 9.98
N PRO A 101 -11.76 -12.35 11.04
CA PRO A 101 -12.74 -12.99 11.92
C PRO A 101 -13.75 -12.01 12.54
N MET A 102 -13.34 -10.82 12.94
CA MET A 102 -14.24 -9.83 13.51
C MET A 102 -15.18 -9.24 12.47
N ILE A 103 -14.66 -8.82 11.30
CA ILE A 103 -15.49 -8.36 10.18
C ILE A 103 -16.53 -9.44 9.84
N SER A 104 -16.08 -10.69 9.77
CA SER A 104 -16.91 -11.87 9.60
C SER A 104 -18.01 -12.01 10.66
N GLU A 105 -17.70 -11.89 11.94
CA GLU A 105 -18.68 -11.98 13.02
C GLU A 105 -19.67 -10.80 13.00
N VAL A 106 -19.21 -9.58 12.71
CA VAL A 106 -20.08 -8.41 12.54
C VAL A 106 -21.04 -8.59 11.35
N THR A 107 -20.65 -9.36 10.32
CA THR A 107 -21.57 -9.69 9.20
C THR A 107 -22.80 -10.47 9.66
N PHE A 108 -22.68 -11.28 10.70
CA PHE A 108 -23.82 -11.99 11.30
C PHE A 108 -24.75 -11.05 12.09
N MET A 109 -24.26 -9.87 12.50
CA MET A 109 -25.04 -8.88 13.24
C MET A 109 -25.86 -7.96 12.31
N SER A 110 -25.32 -7.64 11.12
CA SER A 110 -26.02 -7.22 9.89
C SER A 110 -25.00 -6.62 8.90
N ALA A 111 -25.29 -6.70 7.60
CA ALA A 111 -24.47 -6.03 6.57
C ALA A 111 -24.28 -4.53 6.88
N SER A 112 -25.30 -3.84 7.40
CA SER A 112 -25.27 -2.41 7.70
C SER A 112 -24.22 -2.00 8.75
N VAL A 113 -24.02 -2.77 9.82
CA VAL A 113 -23.03 -2.43 10.86
C VAL A 113 -21.61 -2.61 10.33
N SER A 114 -21.39 -3.67 9.56
CA SER A 114 -20.09 -3.90 8.95
C SER A 114 -19.78 -2.88 7.85
N CYS A 115 -20.80 -2.50 7.06
CA CYS A 115 -20.69 -1.40 6.10
C CYS A 115 -20.35 -0.10 6.82
N LEU A 116 -20.92 0.17 8.00
CA LEU A 116 -20.59 1.36 8.79
C LEU A 116 -19.15 1.33 9.31
N ALA A 117 -18.67 0.18 9.79
CA ALA A 117 -17.28 0.02 10.25
C ALA A 117 -16.29 0.22 9.09
N MET A 118 -16.56 -0.41 7.94
CA MET A 118 -15.78 -0.17 6.72
C MET A 118 -15.89 1.28 6.30
N THR A 119 -17.09 1.85 6.12
CA THR A 119 -17.28 3.26 5.77
C THR A 119 -16.56 4.22 6.73
N THR A 120 -16.46 3.89 8.02
CA THR A 120 -15.70 4.69 8.99
C THR A 120 -14.20 4.56 8.76
N LEU A 121 -13.69 3.34 8.57
CA LEU A 121 -12.29 3.10 8.20
C LEU A 121 -11.96 3.81 6.88
N GLU A 122 -12.81 3.62 5.87
CA GLU A 122 -12.72 4.28 4.57
C GLU A 122 -12.79 5.81 4.70
N SER A 123 -13.68 6.35 5.52
CA SER A 123 -13.77 7.79 5.75
C SER A 123 -12.56 8.32 6.50
N THR A 124 -12.00 7.56 7.44
CA THR A 124 -10.76 7.93 8.14
C THR A 124 -9.59 7.95 7.16
N LEU A 125 -9.47 6.91 6.33
CA LEU A 125 -8.44 6.80 5.29
C LEU A 125 -8.65 7.79 4.13
N ARG A 126 -9.90 8.12 3.76
CA ARG A 126 -10.25 9.11 2.72
C ARG A 126 -10.02 10.54 3.22
N ASN A 127 -10.31 10.81 4.49
CA ASN A 127 -10.07 12.11 5.11
C ASN A 127 -8.60 12.31 5.52
N ARG A 128 -7.75 11.27 5.39
CA ARG A 128 -6.30 11.48 5.33
C ARG A 128 -5.96 12.23 4.03
N ARG A 129 -5.95 13.55 4.15
CA ARG A 129 -4.73 14.28 3.82
C ARG A 129 -3.80 13.99 4.99
N ALA A 130 -2.59 13.45 4.78
CA ALA A 130 -1.76 13.14 5.94
C ALA A 130 -1.67 14.39 6.82
N PRO A 131 -1.92 14.32 8.14
CA PRO A 131 -1.86 15.50 8.98
C PRO A 131 -0.44 16.07 8.93
N GLY A 132 -0.24 17.17 8.19
CA GLY A 132 1.08 17.73 7.92
C GLY A 132 1.76 17.31 6.62
N SER A 133 1.18 16.45 5.77
CA SER A 133 1.56 16.40 4.34
C SER A 133 0.74 17.47 3.63
N PRO A 134 1.31 18.60 3.22
CA PRO A 134 0.56 19.46 2.35
C PRO A 134 0.46 18.73 1.01
N THR A 135 -0.76 18.67 0.49
CA THR A 135 -1.04 18.38 -0.93
C THR A 135 -0.43 19.45 -1.86
N GLU A 136 0.21 20.45 -1.28
CA GLU A 136 1.00 21.48 -1.91
C GLU A 136 2.44 21.30 -1.42
N CYS A 137 3.42 21.47 -2.29
CA CYS A 137 4.81 21.58 -1.85
C CYS A 137 4.92 22.68 -0.78
N VAL A 138 5.21 22.33 0.51
CA VAL A 138 5.22 23.27 1.67
C VAL A 138 5.96 24.57 1.30
N ASN A 139 7.09 24.39 0.65
CA ASN A 139 7.90 25.46 0.09
C ASN A 139 8.05 25.20 -1.41
N LYS A 140 7.42 26.05 -2.24
CA LYS A 140 7.50 25.98 -3.70
C LYS A 140 8.93 26.19 -4.25
N GLY A 141 9.83 26.74 -3.43
CA GLY A 141 11.25 26.89 -3.74
C GLY A 141 12.12 25.72 -3.25
N GLU A 142 11.60 24.83 -2.40
CA GLU A 142 12.27 23.59 -2.04
C GLU A 142 11.95 22.49 -3.06
N THR A 143 12.93 21.62 -3.25
CA THR A 143 12.87 20.44 -4.10
C THR A 143 12.02 19.32 -3.47
N GLY A 144 10.82 19.65 -2.98
CA GLY A 144 9.81 18.71 -2.51
C GLY A 144 9.91 18.20 -1.07
N TYR A 145 8.93 17.38 -0.68
CA TYR A 145 8.87 16.74 0.64
C TYR A 145 9.82 15.54 0.65
N GLY A 146 10.97 15.69 1.29
CA GLY A 146 12.01 14.67 1.34
C GLY A 146 12.87 14.62 0.08
N GLU A 147 14.15 14.33 0.26
CA GLU A 147 15.10 14.12 -0.84
C GLU A 147 14.77 12.77 -1.52
N GLN A 148 14.52 12.77 -2.83
CA GLN A 148 14.54 11.51 -3.59
C GLN A 148 15.95 10.94 -3.48
N VAL A 149 16.08 9.64 -3.23
CA VAL A 149 17.40 9.03 -2.98
C VAL A 149 17.70 8.00 -4.03
N GLU A 150 18.94 7.98 -4.50
CA GLU A 150 19.42 7.01 -5.47
C GLU A 150 19.25 5.58 -4.90
N PRO A 151 18.54 4.68 -5.59
CA PRO A 151 18.46 3.29 -5.18
C PRO A 151 19.83 2.60 -5.17
N SER A 152 20.13 1.81 -4.13
CA SER A 152 21.43 1.13 -4.03
C SER A 152 21.67 0.22 -5.24
N ARG A 153 22.81 0.44 -5.91
CA ARG A 153 23.20 -0.30 -7.13
C ARG A 153 23.93 -1.60 -6.85
N VAL A 154 24.31 -1.81 -5.60
CA VAL A 154 24.98 -3.02 -5.15
C VAL A 154 24.40 -3.46 -3.82
N SER A 155 24.34 -4.77 -3.63
CA SER A 155 24.11 -5.39 -2.33
C SER A 155 25.24 -5.01 -1.39
N LEU A 156 24.91 -4.45 -0.23
CA LEU A 156 25.91 -4.22 0.81
C LEU A 156 26.48 -5.50 1.41
N LEU A 157 25.77 -6.63 1.27
CA LEU A 157 26.16 -7.89 1.90
C LEU A 157 27.29 -8.57 1.14
N ASP A 158 27.26 -8.52 -0.20
CA ASP A 158 28.17 -9.29 -1.06
C ASP A 158 28.66 -8.50 -2.29
N GLY A 159 28.29 -7.23 -2.44
CA GLY A 159 28.71 -6.37 -3.55
C GLY A 159 28.05 -6.71 -4.89
N THR A 160 27.07 -7.63 -4.91
CA THR A 160 26.39 -8.02 -6.15
C THR A 160 25.58 -6.85 -6.71
N PRO A 161 25.52 -6.67 -8.05
CA PRO A 161 24.68 -5.63 -8.65
C PRO A 161 23.21 -5.72 -8.23
N ALA A 162 22.53 -4.59 -8.15
CA ALA A 162 21.10 -4.48 -7.93
C ALA A 162 20.48 -3.38 -8.84
N PRO A 163 19.31 -3.63 -9.44
CA PRO A 163 18.54 -4.88 -9.36
C PRO A 163 19.09 -5.95 -10.31
N VAL A 164 18.90 -7.21 -9.95
CA VAL A 164 19.15 -8.37 -10.81
C VAL A 164 17.85 -9.12 -11.12
N PRO A 165 17.79 -9.85 -12.25
CA PRO A 165 16.65 -10.70 -12.57
C PRO A 165 16.34 -11.71 -11.45
N LEU A 166 15.05 -11.88 -11.14
CA LEU A 166 14.62 -12.86 -10.15
C LEU A 166 14.80 -14.29 -10.69
N PRO A 167 15.45 -15.20 -9.93
CA PRO A 167 15.46 -16.61 -10.25
C PRO A 167 14.03 -17.16 -10.40
N ASP A 168 13.78 -17.89 -11.49
CA ASP A 168 12.46 -18.44 -11.78
C ASP A 168 12.12 -19.59 -10.82
N GLU A 169 11.11 -19.38 -9.98
CA GLU A 169 10.64 -20.33 -8.96
C GLU A 169 9.23 -20.84 -9.27
N ARG A 170 8.75 -20.69 -10.52
CA ARG A 170 7.41 -21.14 -10.92
C ARG A 170 7.36 -22.68 -11.06
N PRO A 171 6.21 -23.33 -10.77
CA PRO A 171 5.04 -22.74 -10.14
C PRO A 171 5.34 -22.36 -8.69
N LEU A 172 4.90 -21.18 -8.28
CA LEU A 172 5.19 -20.68 -6.93
C LEU A 172 4.45 -21.52 -5.87
N PRO A 173 5.01 -21.73 -4.66
CA PRO A 173 4.25 -22.26 -3.53
C PRO A 173 3.31 -21.17 -2.96
N PRO A 174 2.23 -21.53 -2.23
CA PRO A 174 1.42 -20.52 -1.52
C PRO A 174 2.28 -19.61 -0.61
N ALA A 175 3.25 -20.19 0.08
CA ALA A 175 4.27 -19.48 0.84
C ALA A 175 5.62 -20.18 0.76
N PHE A 176 6.70 -19.41 0.77
CA PHE A 176 8.04 -19.97 0.91
C PHE A 176 8.29 -20.45 2.33
N THR A 177 9.04 -21.54 2.48
CA THR A 177 9.45 -22.01 3.82
C THR A 177 10.35 -20.98 4.50
N PRO A 178 10.40 -20.90 5.85
CA PRO A 178 11.27 -19.95 6.54
C PRO A 178 12.74 -20.01 6.12
N ARG A 179 13.25 -21.22 5.83
CA ARG A 179 14.61 -21.42 5.30
C ARG A 179 14.76 -20.80 3.91
N ARG A 180 13.79 -21.01 3.02
CA ARG A 180 13.81 -20.45 1.66
C ARG A 180 13.63 -18.93 1.70
N THR A 181 12.73 -18.42 2.53
CA THR A 181 12.54 -16.98 2.78
C THR A 181 13.86 -16.30 3.15
N ARG A 182 14.62 -16.84 4.10
CA ARG A 182 15.95 -16.29 4.45
C ARG A 182 16.94 -16.33 3.28
N ALA A 183 16.94 -17.40 2.50
CA ALA A 183 17.80 -17.50 1.31
C ALA A 183 17.41 -16.46 0.24
N LEU A 184 16.11 -16.26 0.00
CA LEU A 184 15.60 -15.23 -0.90
C LEU A 184 15.97 -13.83 -0.40
N MET A 185 15.80 -13.53 0.89
CA MET A 185 16.21 -12.25 1.49
C MET A 185 17.70 -11.98 1.30
N TYR A 186 18.54 -13.01 1.44
CA TYR A 186 19.98 -12.89 1.25
C TYR A 186 20.33 -12.63 -0.23
N ASN A 187 19.77 -13.41 -1.15
CA ASN A 187 20.13 -13.36 -2.57
C ASN A 187 19.44 -12.22 -3.36
N GLU A 188 18.22 -11.86 -2.98
CA GLU A 188 17.35 -10.95 -3.75
C GLU A 188 17.04 -9.66 -2.99
N GLY A 189 17.39 -9.56 -1.71
CA GLY A 189 17.01 -8.42 -0.86
C GLY A 189 17.49 -7.06 -1.37
N ALA A 190 18.67 -7.00 -1.98
CA ALA A 190 19.17 -5.79 -2.63
C ALA A 190 18.34 -5.38 -3.85
N THR A 191 17.92 -6.33 -4.68
CA THR A 191 16.96 -6.10 -5.77
C THR A 191 15.63 -5.58 -5.22
N TRP A 192 15.12 -6.17 -4.15
CA TRP A 192 13.87 -5.73 -3.54
C TRP A 192 13.98 -4.30 -2.99
N ALA A 193 15.09 -3.98 -2.32
CA ALA A 193 15.38 -2.65 -1.79
C ALA A 193 15.56 -1.60 -2.91
N TRP A 194 16.15 -1.98 -4.04
CA TRP A 194 16.23 -1.10 -5.22
C TRP A 194 14.82 -0.73 -5.72
N HIS A 195 13.96 -1.73 -5.91
CA HIS A 195 12.58 -1.51 -6.35
C HIS A 195 11.78 -0.68 -5.33
N TRP A 196 11.95 -0.95 -4.03
CA TRP A 196 11.36 -0.15 -2.95
C TRP A 196 11.82 1.31 -2.99
N GLY A 197 13.12 1.56 -3.24
CA GLY A 197 13.64 2.91 -3.42
C GLY A 197 12.96 3.67 -4.58
N VAL A 198 12.73 3.00 -5.70
CA VAL A 198 12.00 3.62 -6.84
C VAL A 198 10.54 3.88 -6.48
N ILE A 199 9.87 2.95 -5.80
CA ILE A 199 8.49 3.13 -5.30
C ILE A 199 8.39 4.40 -4.44
N ASN A 200 9.30 4.57 -3.48
CA ASN A 200 9.35 5.74 -2.62
C ASN A 200 9.66 7.01 -3.39
N ASN A 201 10.60 6.98 -4.33
CA ASN A 201 10.91 8.15 -5.16
C ASN A 201 9.68 8.60 -5.96
N ILE A 202 8.86 7.68 -6.48
CA ILE A 202 7.59 8.04 -7.16
C ILE A 202 6.63 8.70 -6.16
N LEU A 203 6.51 8.15 -4.95
CA LEU A 203 5.65 8.71 -3.90
C LEU A 203 6.07 10.13 -3.51
N LEU A 204 7.35 10.35 -3.20
CA LEU A 204 7.92 11.64 -2.83
C LEU A 204 7.83 12.64 -3.99
N PHE A 205 8.16 12.22 -5.20
CA PHE A 205 8.03 13.02 -6.42
C PHE A 205 6.58 13.47 -6.64
N SER A 206 5.60 12.58 -6.45
CA SER A 206 4.20 12.86 -6.78
C SER A 206 3.61 14.08 -6.05
N MET A 207 4.07 14.36 -4.83
CA MET A 207 3.61 15.49 -4.02
C MET A 207 4.16 16.84 -4.49
N CYS A 208 5.30 16.86 -5.18
CA CYS A 208 6.05 18.09 -5.46
C CYS A 208 6.54 18.19 -6.92
N ALA A 209 6.03 17.32 -7.80
CA ALA A 209 6.20 17.42 -9.23
C ALA A 209 5.71 18.80 -9.72
N LYS A 210 6.30 19.33 -10.80
CA LYS A 210 5.88 20.63 -11.35
C LYS A 210 4.38 20.65 -11.71
N GLY A 211 3.79 19.49 -12.05
CA GLY A 211 2.36 19.33 -12.35
C GLY A 211 1.44 19.55 -11.15
N GLY A 212 1.94 19.28 -9.94
CA GLY A 212 1.28 19.56 -8.66
C GLY A 212 1.64 20.94 -8.09
N GLY A 213 2.29 21.81 -8.87
CA GLY A 213 2.71 23.15 -8.42
C GLY A 213 4.03 23.20 -7.64
N GLY A 214 4.81 22.12 -7.62
CA GLY A 214 6.18 22.10 -7.11
C GLY A 214 7.23 22.36 -8.21
N ASN A 215 8.49 21.99 -7.97
CA ASN A 215 9.57 22.12 -8.97
C ASN A 215 10.45 20.87 -9.11
N LEU A 216 10.03 19.73 -8.55
CA LEU A 216 10.83 18.53 -8.62
C LEU A 216 10.82 17.91 -10.02
N ASP A 217 11.97 17.36 -10.39
CA ASP A 217 12.11 16.37 -11.45
C ASP A 217 12.25 14.98 -10.81
N PHE A 218 11.70 13.96 -11.46
CA PHE A 218 11.81 12.58 -10.98
C PHE A 218 13.27 12.12 -11.11
N MET A 219 13.80 11.56 -10.02
CA MET A 219 15.13 10.96 -9.98
C MET A 219 15.07 9.62 -10.70
N VAL A 220 15.60 9.60 -11.92
CA VAL A 220 15.85 8.35 -12.65
C VAL A 220 17.10 7.70 -12.07
N PRO A 221 17.04 6.43 -11.62
CA PRO A 221 18.21 5.74 -11.08
C PRO A 221 19.37 5.71 -12.07
N GLU A 222 20.59 5.81 -11.58
CA GLU A 222 21.80 5.77 -12.39
C GLU A 222 21.90 4.44 -13.15
N GLY A 223 22.22 4.50 -14.45
CA GLY A 223 22.23 3.34 -15.35
C GLY A 223 20.86 3.00 -15.94
N TRP A 224 19.80 3.71 -15.53
CA TRP A 224 18.46 3.58 -16.07
C TRP A 224 18.07 4.78 -16.91
N GLU A 225 17.13 4.57 -17.82
CA GLU A 225 16.47 5.63 -18.58
C GLU A 225 14.97 5.38 -18.61
N PRO A 226 14.14 6.45 -18.55
CA PRO A 226 12.71 6.29 -18.67
C PRO A 226 12.30 5.90 -20.10
N VAL A 227 11.24 5.11 -20.24
CA VAL A 227 10.74 4.65 -21.54
C VAL A 227 9.27 4.91 -21.76
N GLY A 228 8.94 5.29 -22.99
CA GLY A 228 7.58 5.66 -23.39
C GLY A 228 7.30 7.16 -23.23
N PRO A 229 6.16 7.62 -23.75
CA PRO A 229 5.85 9.06 -23.79
C PRO A 229 5.65 9.69 -22.41
N GLY A 230 5.23 8.93 -21.39
CA GLY A 230 4.66 9.47 -20.16
C GLY A 230 3.29 10.12 -20.38
N THR A 231 2.63 10.55 -19.30
CA THR A 231 1.40 11.38 -19.36
C THR A 231 1.60 12.79 -18.82
N GLY A 232 2.74 13.01 -18.18
CA GLY A 232 3.08 14.26 -17.50
C GLY A 232 4.38 14.85 -18.02
N GLN A 233 5.23 15.24 -17.09
CA GLN A 233 6.36 16.15 -17.35
C GLN A 233 7.64 15.44 -17.78
N LEU A 234 7.70 14.12 -17.56
CA LEU A 234 8.89 13.32 -17.82
C LEU A 234 8.49 12.08 -18.63
N PRO A 235 9.27 11.72 -19.65
CA PRO A 235 9.13 10.44 -20.33
C PRO A 235 9.07 9.30 -19.33
N GLY A 236 8.35 8.23 -19.66
CA GLY A 236 8.23 7.04 -18.83
C GLY A 236 7.54 7.20 -17.47
N ILE A 237 7.10 8.41 -17.09
CA ILE A 237 6.30 8.64 -15.89
C ILE A 237 4.83 8.85 -16.27
N TYR A 238 3.97 8.07 -15.64
CA TYR A 238 2.54 8.05 -15.92
C TYR A 238 1.77 8.37 -14.66
N ASP A 239 0.86 9.32 -14.80
CA ASP A 239 0.04 9.86 -13.75
C ASP A 239 -1.28 9.10 -13.68
N LEU A 240 -1.81 8.99 -12.48
CA LEU A 240 -3.19 8.59 -12.28
C LEU A 240 -4.07 9.84 -12.26
N VAL A 241 -5.01 9.92 -13.20
CA VAL A 241 -5.99 11.00 -13.26
C VAL A 241 -6.87 10.94 -12.02
N GLN A 242 -6.92 12.04 -11.28
CA GLN A 242 -7.72 12.15 -10.07
C GLN A 242 -9.15 12.55 -10.44
N THR A 243 -10.14 11.90 -9.81
CA THR A 243 -11.56 12.10 -10.15
C THR A 243 -12.18 13.33 -9.49
N ASP A 244 -11.50 13.91 -8.50
CA ASP A 244 -11.93 15.09 -7.75
C ASP A 244 -11.46 16.43 -8.37
N GLY A 245 -10.84 16.36 -9.56
CA GLY A 245 -10.31 17.53 -10.26
C GLY A 245 -8.95 17.99 -9.76
N SER A 246 -8.33 17.29 -8.79
CA SER A 246 -6.94 17.55 -8.43
C SER A 246 -5.97 17.21 -9.58
N PRO A 247 -4.77 17.81 -9.62
CA PRO A 247 -3.79 17.52 -10.66
C PRO A 247 -3.48 16.02 -10.75
N PRO A 248 -3.26 15.48 -11.97
CA PRO A 248 -2.75 14.12 -12.12
C PRO A 248 -1.48 13.93 -11.30
N MET A 249 -1.39 12.81 -10.59
CA MET A 249 -0.23 12.50 -9.76
C MET A 249 0.55 11.31 -10.33
N PRO A 250 1.89 11.40 -10.44
CA PRO A 250 2.75 10.30 -10.84
C PRO A 250 2.41 9.03 -10.09
N PHE A 251 2.11 7.95 -10.81
CA PHE A 251 1.68 6.68 -10.24
C PHE A 251 2.57 5.52 -10.69
N MET A 252 3.03 5.55 -11.95
CA MET A 252 3.84 4.51 -12.56
C MET A 252 5.11 5.08 -13.19
N ALA A 253 6.24 4.39 -13.03
CA ALA A 253 7.46 4.61 -13.78
C ALA A 253 7.80 3.39 -14.66
N LEU A 254 8.17 3.64 -15.91
CA LEU A 254 8.73 2.66 -16.84
C LEU A 254 10.19 2.98 -17.08
N LEU A 255 11.08 2.12 -16.62
CA LEU A 255 12.53 2.33 -16.66
C LEU A 255 13.19 1.17 -17.39
N LYS A 256 14.17 1.44 -18.27
CA LYS A 256 15.04 0.39 -18.82
C LYS A 256 16.51 0.68 -18.53
N THR A 257 17.32 -0.37 -18.50
CA THR A 257 18.78 -0.19 -18.45
C THR A 257 19.28 0.40 -19.76
N ASN A 258 20.09 1.46 -19.69
CA ASN A 258 20.58 2.18 -20.88
C ASN A 258 21.70 1.42 -21.64
N GLY A 259 22.15 0.28 -21.11
CA GLY A 259 23.21 -0.57 -21.70
C GLY A 259 24.57 0.12 -21.81
N ARG A 260 24.75 1.28 -21.15
CA ARG A 260 26.05 1.82 -20.83
C ARG A 260 26.44 1.15 -19.53
N GLY A 261 27.23 0.09 -19.61
CA GLY A 261 27.82 -0.51 -18.42
C GLY A 261 28.39 0.59 -17.55
N VAL A 262 28.07 0.58 -16.25
CA VAL A 262 28.62 1.53 -15.29
C VAL A 262 30.14 1.34 -15.35
N VAL A 263 30.83 2.22 -16.07
CA VAL A 263 32.29 2.22 -16.09
C VAL A 263 32.68 2.59 -14.68
N GLY A 264 33.09 1.59 -13.89
CA GLY A 264 33.51 1.77 -12.51
C GLY A 264 34.60 2.83 -12.47
N GLY A 265 34.20 4.06 -12.19
CA GLY A 265 35.09 5.18 -11.94
C GLY A 265 35.75 4.93 -10.60
N GLY A 266 36.74 4.04 -10.57
CA GLY A 266 37.67 3.83 -9.45
C GLY A 266 38.60 5.03 -9.26
N GLY A 267 38.08 6.25 -9.43
CA GLY A 267 38.74 7.48 -9.05
C GLY A 267 38.56 7.68 -7.56
N ALA A 268 39.49 7.15 -6.77
CA ALA A 268 39.64 7.51 -5.37
C ALA A 268 39.73 9.05 -5.26
N ALA A 269 38.66 9.68 -4.76
CA ALA A 269 38.73 11.04 -4.24
C ALA A 269 39.46 11.00 -2.90
N ALA A 270 40.79 10.84 -2.97
CA ALA A 270 41.70 11.12 -1.87
C ALA A 270 41.84 12.65 -1.74
N GLY A 271 40.81 13.30 -1.19
CA GLY A 271 40.88 14.67 -0.67
C GLY A 271 41.12 14.60 0.83
N GLY A 272 42.38 14.67 1.24
CA GLY A 272 42.79 14.53 2.63
C GLY A 272 42.25 15.63 3.55
N SER A 273 41.75 15.22 4.71
CA SER A 273 41.88 15.98 5.95
C SER A 273 42.52 15.05 6.97
N SER A 274 43.74 15.39 7.38
CA SER A 274 44.52 14.60 8.31
C SER A 274 43.92 14.71 9.71
N TYR A 275 43.51 13.59 10.28
CA TYR A 275 43.49 13.43 11.73
C TYR A 275 44.41 12.27 12.07
N GLY A 276 45.59 12.62 12.59
CA GLY A 276 46.56 11.68 13.11
C GLY A 276 46.07 11.06 14.41
N GLY A 277 46.00 9.73 14.43
CA GLY A 277 45.73 8.93 15.61
C GLY A 277 46.11 7.49 15.30
N GLY A 278 47.37 7.15 15.57
CA GLY A 278 47.92 5.82 15.31
C GLY A 278 47.40 4.76 16.27
N GLY A 279 47.33 3.52 15.79
CA GLY A 279 47.28 2.34 16.65
C GLY A 279 46.55 1.14 16.03
N GLY A 280 47.31 0.14 15.62
CA GLY A 280 46.90 -1.27 15.59
C GLY A 280 46.13 -1.71 14.35
N GLY A 281 46.82 -2.40 13.44
CA GLY A 281 46.26 -2.84 12.17
C GLY A 281 45.23 -3.96 12.29
N ASP A 282 44.25 -3.88 11.40
CA ASP A 282 43.63 -5.06 10.83
C ASP A 282 43.54 -4.86 9.31
N GLY A 283 44.03 -5.85 8.56
CA GLY A 283 44.28 -5.78 7.12
C GLY A 283 42.99 -5.81 6.31
N GLY A 284 42.24 -4.70 6.33
CA GLY A 284 41.09 -4.46 5.44
C GLY A 284 41.52 -4.53 3.98
N LYS A 285 41.46 -5.72 3.40
CA LYS A 285 41.54 -5.92 1.95
C LYS A 285 40.37 -5.16 1.35
N ASN A 286 40.66 -3.99 0.78
CA ASN A 286 39.80 -3.32 -0.18
C ASN A 286 39.63 -4.29 -1.37
N LEU A 287 38.62 -5.14 -1.29
CA LEU A 287 38.14 -5.95 -2.40
C LEU A 287 37.62 -4.96 -3.45
N GLY A 288 38.51 -4.59 -4.38
CA GLY A 288 38.15 -3.94 -5.63
C GLY A 288 37.33 -4.91 -6.46
N VAL A 289 36.06 -5.07 -6.10
CA VAL A 289 35.08 -5.77 -6.93
C VAL A 289 34.83 -4.86 -8.13
N ASN A 290 35.37 -5.25 -9.28
CA ASN A 290 34.96 -4.69 -10.56
C ASN A 290 33.50 -5.11 -10.78
N VAL A 291 32.56 -4.25 -10.39
CA VAL A 291 31.12 -4.42 -10.64
C VAL A 291 30.87 -4.22 -12.14
N THR A 292 31.15 -5.24 -12.94
CA THR A 292 30.85 -5.22 -14.37
C THR A 292 29.38 -5.55 -14.61
N ASN A 293 28.68 -4.57 -15.19
CA ASN A 293 27.30 -4.58 -15.70
C ASN A 293 26.21 -4.93 -14.69
N VAL A 294 25.64 -3.89 -14.08
CA VAL A 294 24.32 -3.97 -13.43
C VAL A 294 23.28 -4.36 -14.48
N GLY A 295 22.98 -5.66 -14.53
CA GLY A 295 21.88 -6.32 -15.24
C GLY A 295 21.43 -5.68 -16.56
N ASP A 296 22.28 -5.78 -17.59
CA ASP A 296 21.93 -5.37 -18.95
C ASP A 296 20.61 -6.02 -19.40
N GLY A 297 19.77 -5.23 -20.07
CA GLY A 297 18.54 -5.74 -20.69
C GLY A 297 17.39 -5.93 -19.70
N GLN A 298 17.26 -5.06 -18.71
CA GLN A 298 16.10 -5.06 -17.82
C GLN A 298 15.12 -3.95 -18.16
N LEU A 299 13.83 -4.26 -18.02
CA LEU A 299 12.72 -3.31 -18.00
C LEU A 299 12.02 -3.40 -16.64
N ALA A 300 12.01 -2.30 -15.89
CA ALA A 300 11.31 -2.18 -14.63
C ALA A 300 10.01 -1.38 -14.82
N ILE A 301 8.91 -1.91 -14.28
CA ILE A 301 7.59 -1.30 -14.28
C ILE A 301 7.20 -1.11 -12.81
N VAL A 302 7.24 0.11 -12.32
CA VAL A 302 7.16 0.40 -10.88
C VAL A 302 5.93 1.25 -10.55
N PHE A 303 5.16 0.84 -9.54
CA PHE A 303 3.93 1.50 -9.10
C PHE A 303 4.02 1.96 -7.64
N ARG A 304 3.64 3.21 -7.35
CA ARG A 304 3.48 3.66 -5.96
C ARG A 304 2.17 3.18 -5.34
N GLY A 305 2.09 3.24 -4.01
CA GLY A 305 0.85 3.04 -3.25
C GLY A 305 -0.10 4.23 -3.32
N THR A 306 -1.20 4.13 -2.57
CA THR A 306 -2.26 5.16 -2.47
C THR A 306 -1.74 6.46 -1.87
N ASN A 307 -2.07 7.59 -2.48
CA ASN A 307 -1.71 8.95 -2.05
C ASN A 307 -2.90 9.94 -2.09
N SER A 308 -4.08 9.51 -2.56
CA SER A 308 -5.27 10.37 -2.61
C SER A 308 -6.53 9.70 -2.06
N GLY A 309 -7.49 10.53 -1.64
CA GLY A 309 -8.82 10.07 -1.26
C GLY A 309 -9.53 9.29 -2.40
N PRO A 310 -9.55 9.78 -3.65
CA PRO A 310 -10.05 9.02 -4.79
C PRO A 310 -9.38 7.66 -5.01
N GLU A 311 -8.08 7.56 -4.79
CA GLU A 311 -7.35 6.29 -4.89
C GLU A 311 -7.79 5.30 -3.80
N TRP A 312 -7.96 5.77 -2.55
CA TRP A 312 -8.56 4.95 -1.48
C TRP A 312 -9.96 4.44 -1.84
N MET A 313 -10.77 5.24 -2.56
CA MET A 313 -12.07 4.76 -3.02
C MET A 313 -11.97 3.55 -3.95
N LEU A 314 -10.86 3.40 -4.70
CA LEU A 314 -10.62 2.24 -5.56
C LEU A 314 -10.24 1.03 -4.71
N ASP A 315 -9.47 1.20 -3.63
CA ASP A 315 -9.12 0.12 -2.68
C ASP A 315 -10.36 -0.53 -2.08
N PHE A 316 -11.46 0.22 -1.94
CA PHE A 316 -12.70 -0.23 -1.31
C PHE A 316 -13.76 -0.75 -2.28
N GLN A 317 -13.46 -0.81 -3.58
CA GLN A 317 -14.34 -1.41 -4.58
C GLN A 317 -14.23 -2.94 -4.61
N TYR A 318 -14.57 -3.55 -3.49
CA TYR A 318 -14.39 -4.97 -3.21
C TYR A 318 -15.25 -5.94 -4.03
N HIS A 319 -16.14 -5.43 -4.90
CA HIS A 319 -16.80 -6.29 -5.87
C HIS A 319 -15.77 -6.82 -6.87
N ARG A 320 -15.96 -8.05 -7.33
CA ARG A 320 -15.07 -8.68 -8.31
C ARG A 320 -15.66 -8.57 -9.70
N ILE A 321 -14.79 -8.42 -10.70
CA ILE A 321 -15.14 -8.38 -12.11
C ILE A 321 -14.72 -9.72 -12.73
N PRO A 322 -15.67 -10.48 -13.31
CA PRO A 322 -15.36 -11.74 -13.96
C PRO A 322 -14.66 -11.52 -15.29
N ARG A 323 -13.57 -12.28 -15.53
CA ARG A 323 -12.88 -12.43 -16.82
C ARG A 323 -12.72 -11.13 -17.61
N SER A 324 -12.24 -10.07 -16.94
CA SER A 324 -12.04 -8.78 -17.59
C SER A 324 -11.00 -8.90 -18.72
N LEU A 325 -11.32 -8.30 -19.87
CA LEU A 325 -10.44 -8.24 -21.03
C LEU A 325 -9.38 -7.16 -20.84
N PHE A 326 -8.17 -7.40 -21.33
CA PHE A 326 -7.14 -6.37 -21.35
C PHE A 326 -7.45 -5.34 -22.44
N PRO A 327 -7.43 -4.02 -22.14
CA PRO A 327 -7.73 -2.99 -23.13
C PRO A 327 -6.80 -2.99 -24.36
N GLY A 328 -7.37 -2.69 -25.54
CA GLY A 328 -6.69 -2.54 -26.84
C GLY A 328 -6.72 -3.80 -27.72
N PRO A 329 -5.78 -3.97 -28.70
CA PRO A 329 -5.88 -5.06 -29.67
C PRO A 329 -5.96 -6.45 -29.04
N PHE A 330 -6.81 -7.28 -29.62
CA PHE A 330 -7.04 -8.65 -29.19
C PHE A 330 -5.81 -9.52 -29.43
N PHE A 331 -5.54 -10.43 -28.50
CA PHE A 331 -4.57 -11.51 -28.65
C PHE A 331 -5.04 -12.74 -27.87
N LYS A 332 -4.48 -13.92 -28.16
CA LYS A 332 -4.86 -15.16 -27.48
C LYS A 332 -4.56 -15.05 -25.98
N GLY A 333 -5.58 -15.16 -25.14
CA GLY A 333 -5.43 -15.05 -23.68
C GLY A 333 -5.41 -13.61 -23.16
N ASN A 334 -6.03 -12.66 -23.88
CA ASN A 334 -6.16 -11.26 -23.47
C ASN A 334 -7.19 -11.02 -22.34
N TYR A 335 -7.23 -11.88 -21.33
CA TYR A 335 -8.14 -11.78 -20.19
C TYR A 335 -7.49 -12.31 -18.92
N PHE A 336 -8.01 -11.88 -17.77
CA PHE A 336 -7.67 -12.50 -16.49
C PHE A 336 -8.39 -13.85 -16.34
N ASP A 337 -7.66 -14.88 -15.90
CA ASP A 337 -8.29 -16.11 -15.44
C ASP A 337 -9.01 -15.84 -14.12
N GLY A 338 -10.26 -16.29 -13.97
CA GLY A 338 -11.03 -16.03 -12.76
C GLY A 338 -11.61 -14.61 -12.66
N GLU A 339 -11.67 -14.10 -11.44
CA GLU A 339 -12.29 -12.80 -11.10
C GLU A 339 -11.30 -11.94 -10.32
N THR A 340 -11.32 -10.63 -10.59
CA THR A 340 -10.35 -9.65 -10.07
C THR A 340 -11.06 -8.49 -9.36
N HIS A 341 -10.41 -7.85 -8.40
CA HIS A 341 -10.92 -6.71 -7.66
C HIS A 341 -11.27 -5.54 -8.59
N ALA A 342 -12.49 -5.01 -8.51
CA ALA A 342 -12.96 -4.02 -9.48
C ALA A 342 -12.15 -2.73 -9.50
N GLY A 343 -11.81 -2.18 -8.33
CA GLY A 343 -11.03 -0.95 -8.26
C GLY A 343 -9.61 -1.12 -8.81
N PHE A 344 -8.98 -2.27 -8.56
CA PHE A 344 -7.63 -2.55 -9.08
C PHE A 344 -7.67 -2.77 -10.59
N THR A 345 -8.71 -3.46 -11.08
CA THR A 345 -8.96 -3.65 -12.51
C THR A 345 -9.26 -2.34 -13.22
N ALA A 346 -9.96 -1.40 -12.57
CA ALA A 346 -10.17 -0.06 -13.11
C ALA A 346 -8.84 0.69 -13.29
N VAL A 347 -7.95 0.66 -12.28
CA VAL A 347 -6.61 1.24 -12.42
C VAL A 347 -5.81 0.56 -13.51
N PHE A 348 -5.76 -0.78 -13.52
CA PHE A 348 -5.12 -1.57 -14.55
C PHE A 348 -5.58 -1.16 -15.96
N ASN A 349 -6.88 -0.98 -16.17
CA ASN A 349 -7.41 -0.62 -17.48
C ASN A 349 -6.92 0.74 -17.98
N MET A 350 -6.65 1.68 -17.07
CA MET A 350 -6.08 2.98 -17.42
C MET A 350 -4.61 2.89 -17.80
N ILE A 351 -3.81 2.11 -17.07
CA ILE A 351 -2.36 2.05 -17.26
C ILE A 351 -1.90 1.02 -18.32
N TRP A 352 -2.67 -0.04 -18.55
CA TRP A 352 -2.27 -1.16 -19.39
C TRP A 352 -1.91 -0.76 -20.83
N PRO A 353 -2.64 0.14 -21.50
CA PRO A 353 -2.27 0.59 -22.84
C PRO A 353 -0.82 1.12 -22.93
N HIS A 354 -0.37 1.82 -21.89
CA HIS A 354 0.98 2.37 -21.81
C HIS A 354 2.02 1.28 -21.58
N VAL A 355 1.75 0.36 -20.65
CA VAL A 355 2.62 -0.80 -20.39
C VAL A 355 2.77 -1.65 -21.65
N ARG A 356 1.67 -1.98 -22.32
CA ARG A 356 1.72 -2.77 -23.57
C ARG A 356 2.54 -2.08 -24.64
N ALA A 357 2.37 -0.76 -24.82
CA ALA A 357 3.14 0.00 -25.80
C ALA A 357 4.65 -0.06 -25.49
N ALA A 358 5.03 0.03 -24.22
CA ALA A 358 6.42 -0.14 -23.80
C ALA A 358 6.93 -1.57 -24.03
N LEU A 359 6.14 -2.61 -23.73
CA LEU A 359 6.53 -4.00 -24.03
C LEU A 359 6.73 -4.22 -25.54
N GLN A 360 5.84 -3.68 -26.37
CA GLN A 360 5.96 -3.76 -27.83
C GLN A 360 7.26 -3.10 -28.32
N LYS A 361 7.55 -1.90 -27.82
CA LYS A 361 8.71 -1.10 -28.26
C LYS A 361 10.03 -1.61 -27.69
N GLU A 362 10.05 -1.96 -26.42
CA GLU A 362 11.29 -2.20 -25.69
C GLU A 362 11.63 -3.69 -25.58
N VAL A 363 10.65 -4.60 -25.72
CA VAL A 363 10.87 -6.06 -25.63
C VAL A 363 10.71 -6.74 -26.98
N LEU A 364 9.62 -6.45 -27.70
CA LEU A 364 9.30 -7.15 -28.95
C LEU A 364 9.97 -6.55 -30.20
N ALA A 365 10.53 -5.34 -30.10
CA ALA A 365 11.16 -4.70 -31.24
C ALA A 365 12.39 -5.49 -31.72
N PRO A 366 12.61 -5.58 -33.06
CA PRO A 366 13.83 -6.18 -33.60
C PRO A 366 15.08 -5.54 -33.01
N GLY A 367 16.03 -6.36 -32.57
CA GLY A 367 17.27 -5.89 -31.93
C GLY A 367 17.11 -5.45 -30.47
N SER A 368 15.94 -5.63 -29.85
CA SER A 368 15.78 -5.39 -28.42
C SER A 368 16.84 -6.16 -27.61
N ARG A 369 17.41 -5.47 -26.63
CA ARG A 369 18.32 -6.04 -25.64
C ARG A 369 17.61 -6.43 -24.34
N VAL A 370 16.32 -6.14 -24.18
CA VAL A 370 15.58 -6.49 -22.97
C VAL A 370 15.36 -8.00 -22.92
N ARG A 371 15.77 -8.63 -21.81
CA ARG A 371 15.66 -10.06 -21.53
C ARG A 371 14.84 -10.34 -20.28
N HIS A 372 14.65 -9.34 -19.43
CA HIS A 372 13.92 -9.47 -18.17
C HIS A 372 12.99 -8.29 -17.97
N VAL A 373 11.77 -8.58 -17.54
CA VAL A 373 10.78 -7.58 -17.14
C VAL A 373 10.46 -7.81 -15.67
N THR A 374 10.62 -6.78 -14.85
CA THR A 374 10.22 -6.84 -13.43
C THR A 374 9.14 -5.81 -13.18
N VAL A 375 8.00 -6.26 -12.67
CA VAL A 375 6.90 -5.39 -12.24
C VAL A 375 6.92 -5.30 -10.72
N SER A 376 6.81 -4.10 -10.16
CA SER A 376 6.86 -3.93 -8.71
C SER A 376 5.88 -2.88 -8.24
N GLY A 377 5.40 -3.02 -7.01
CA GLY A 377 4.64 -1.95 -6.38
C GLY A 377 4.45 -2.16 -4.90
N HIS A 378 3.86 -1.15 -4.26
CA HIS A 378 3.47 -1.13 -2.85
C HIS A 378 1.96 -0.89 -2.71
N SER A 379 1.29 -1.51 -1.73
CA SER A 379 -0.12 -1.24 -1.43
C SER A 379 -1.03 -1.40 -2.66
N LEU A 380 -1.86 -0.41 -2.99
CA LEU A 380 -2.61 -0.31 -4.26
C LEU A 380 -1.73 -0.57 -5.48
N GLY A 381 -0.53 0.03 -5.53
CA GLY A 381 0.44 -0.18 -6.60
C GLY A 381 0.87 -1.64 -6.73
N ALA A 382 1.00 -2.38 -5.61
CA ALA A 382 1.29 -3.82 -5.64
C ALA A 382 0.10 -4.63 -6.16
N ALA A 383 -1.12 -4.23 -5.82
CA ALA A 383 -2.33 -4.84 -6.35
C ALA A 383 -2.42 -4.69 -7.87
N VAL A 384 -2.12 -3.50 -8.38
CA VAL A 384 -2.08 -3.19 -9.81
C VAL A 384 -0.90 -3.89 -10.49
N ALA A 385 0.29 -3.90 -9.87
CA ALA A 385 1.47 -4.65 -10.35
C ALA A 385 1.18 -6.14 -10.54
N THR A 386 0.33 -6.72 -9.67
CA THR A 386 -0.14 -8.11 -9.82
C THR A 386 -0.91 -8.30 -11.13
N LEU A 387 -1.87 -7.44 -11.42
CA LEU A 387 -2.66 -7.50 -12.66
C LEU A 387 -1.78 -7.23 -13.89
N VAL A 388 -0.90 -6.24 -13.81
CA VAL A 388 0.01 -5.86 -14.90
C VAL A 388 1.01 -6.96 -15.21
N SER A 389 1.62 -7.59 -14.21
CA SER A 389 2.58 -8.69 -14.41
C SER A 389 1.93 -9.88 -15.11
N PHE A 390 0.69 -10.21 -14.73
CA PHE A 390 -0.10 -11.25 -15.40
C PHE A 390 -0.34 -10.92 -16.88
N ALA A 391 -0.87 -9.73 -17.16
CA ALA A 391 -1.18 -9.29 -18.51
C ALA A 391 0.08 -9.15 -19.37
N ALA A 392 1.19 -8.69 -18.78
CA ALA A 392 2.49 -8.59 -19.43
C ALA A 392 3.00 -9.96 -19.87
N GLN A 393 2.98 -10.97 -18.99
CA GLN A 393 3.42 -12.31 -19.39
C GLN A 393 2.50 -12.90 -20.48
N ARG A 394 1.17 -12.78 -20.33
CA ARG A 394 0.22 -13.22 -21.37
C ARG A 394 0.49 -12.56 -22.73
N PHE A 395 0.77 -11.25 -22.73
CA PHE A 395 1.07 -10.51 -23.94
C PHE A 395 2.39 -10.96 -24.58
N LEU A 396 3.45 -11.15 -23.78
CA LEU A 396 4.75 -11.63 -24.26
C LEU A 396 4.66 -13.06 -24.80
N ASP A 397 3.95 -13.95 -24.11
CA ASP A 397 3.72 -15.33 -24.56
C ASP A 397 2.97 -15.37 -25.90
N ALA A 398 1.91 -14.55 -26.04
CA ALA A 398 1.13 -14.46 -27.28
C ALA A 398 1.95 -13.93 -28.47
N ASN A 399 3.06 -13.25 -28.21
CA ASN A 399 4.01 -12.77 -29.21
C ASN A 399 5.28 -13.63 -29.29
N ASN A 400 5.29 -14.82 -28.70
CA ASN A 400 6.41 -15.77 -28.68
C ASN A 400 7.73 -15.17 -28.14
N ALA A 401 7.66 -14.22 -27.21
CA ALA A 401 8.85 -13.66 -26.58
C ALA A 401 9.41 -14.62 -25.53
N SER A 402 10.71 -14.92 -25.61
CA SER A 402 11.42 -15.72 -24.60
C SER A 402 11.84 -14.84 -23.40
N VAL A 403 10.87 -14.17 -22.79
CA VAL A 403 11.09 -13.24 -21.67
C VAL A 403 10.14 -13.59 -20.53
N SER A 404 10.70 -13.83 -19.34
CA SER A 404 9.93 -14.05 -18.12
C SER A 404 9.64 -12.72 -17.41
N VAL A 405 8.42 -12.59 -16.90
CA VAL A 405 8.00 -11.48 -16.06
C VAL A 405 8.16 -11.86 -14.59
N GLY A 406 9.01 -11.12 -13.88
CA GLY A 406 9.13 -11.15 -12.44
C GLY A 406 8.19 -10.15 -11.78
N ALA A 407 7.78 -10.41 -10.53
CA ALA A 407 7.00 -9.45 -9.76
C ALA A 407 7.49 -9.30 -8.31
N ILE A 408 7.61 -8.06 -7.82
CA ILE A 408 7.94 -7.74 -6.42
C ILE A 408 6.77 -6.95 -5.83
N LEU A 409 5.96 -7.62 -5.03
CA LEU A 409 4.65 -7.15 -4.59
C LEU A 409 4.71 -6.87 -3.08
N VAL A 410 5.05 -5.65 -2.72
CA VAL A 410 5.21 -5.24 -1.32
C VAL A 410 3.88 -4.80 -0.74
N ALA A 411 3.51 -5.31 0.43
CA ALA A 411 2.27 -4.93 1.12
C ALA A 411 1.00 -5.11 0.26
N SER A 412 0.99 -6.12 -0.62
CA SER A 412 -0.08 -6.29 -1.59
C SER A 412 -1.38 -6.80 -0.95
N PRO A 413 -2.52 -6.10 -1.13
CA PRO A 413 -3.83 -6.62 -0.75
C PRO A 413 -4.22 -7.81 -1.63
N ASN A 414 -5.31 -8.50 -1.28
CA ASN A 414 -5.78 -9.64 -2.06
C ASN A 414 -6.47 -9.17 -3.37
N VAL A 415 -5.95 -9.59 -4.53
CA VAL A 415 -6.29 -8.99 -5.83
C VAL A 415 -7.43 -9.70 -6.57
N GLY A 416 -7.65 -10.98 -6.29
CA GLY A 416 -8.63 -11.78 -7.01
C GLY A 416 -8.93 -13.09 -6.33
N ASN A 417 -9.68 -13.94 -7.03
CA ASN A 417 -10.09 -15.23 -6.50
C ASN A 417 -9.05 -16.33 -6.69
N LEU A 418 -9.35 -17.52 -6.16
CA LEU A 418 -8.43 -18.67 -6.23
C LEU A 418 -8.01 -18.98 -7.67
N ALA A 419 -8.95 -18.94 -8.62
CA ALA A 419 -8.66 -19.20 -10.03
C ALA A 419 -7.65 -18.20 -10.61
N PHE A 420 -7.82 -16.90 -10.31
CA PHE A 420 -6.86 -15.88 -10.69
C PHE A 420 -5.49 -16.10 -10.05
N VAL A 421 -5.46 -16.31 -8.73
CA VAL A 421 -4.23 -16.49 -7.96
C VAL A 421 -3.44 -17.71 -8.43
N GLN A 422 -4.11 -18.84 -8.68
CA GLN A 422 -3.46 -20.06 -9.18
C GLN A 422 -2.85 -19.84 -10.57
N SER A 423 -3.59 -19.18 -11.46
CA SER A 423 -3.06 -18.86 -12.78
C SER A 423 -1.84 -17.92 -12.69
N HIS A 424 -1.94 -16.88 -11.86
CA HIS A 424 -0.83 -15.96 -11.60
C HIS A 424 0.42 -16.71 -11.09
N ALA A 425 0.26 -17.63 -10.14
CA ALA A 425 1.36 -18.42 -9.57
C ALA A 425 2.08 -19.32 -10.59
N THR A 426 1.38 -19.75 -11.64
CA THR A 426 1.96 -20.54 -12.73
C THR A 426 2.61 -19.67 -13.81
N LEU A 427 2.12 -18.45 -13.98
CA LEU A 427 2.49 -17.59 -15.09
C LEU A 427 3.57 -16.57 -14.71
N VAL A 428 3.57 -16.02 -13.51
CA VAL A 428 4.44 -14.91 -13.09
C VAL A 428 5.39 -15.36 -11.99
N ASN A 429 6.67 -15.01 -12.11
CA ASN A 429 7.68 -15.31 -11.09
C ASN A 429 7.66 -14.23 -9.99
N ALA A 430 6.71 -14.34 -9.08
CA ALA A 430 6.41 -13.33 -8.08
C ALA A 430 7.08 -13.57 -6.71
N ARG A 431 7.30 -12.47 -5.99
CA ARG A 431 7.59 -12.39 -4.56
C ARG A 431 6.53 -11.49 -3.94
N ARG A 432 5.64 -12.05 -3.13
CA ARG A 432 4.68 -11.27 -2.34
C ARG A 432 5.27 -11.04 -0.95
N ILE A 433 5.71 -9.82 -0.69
CA ILE A 433 6.41 -9.46 0.55
C ILE A 433 5.40 -8.80 1.49
N THR A 434 5.18 -9.40 2.65
CA THR A 434 4.17 -8.92 3.62
C THR A 434 4.78 -8.83 5.01
N PHE A 435 4.47 -7.79 5.77
CA PHE A 435 4.72 -7.78 7.21
C PHE A 435 3.56 -8.45 7.94
N ALA A 436 3.87 -9.32 8.92
CA ALA A 436 2.89 -10.16 9.61
C ALA A 436 1.75 -9.34 10.25
N ASN A 437 2.06 -8.13 10.72
CA ASN A 437 1.09 -7.25 11.36
C ASN A 437 0.48 -6.22 10.40
N ASP A 438 0.78 -6.27 9.09
CA ASP A 438 0.19 -5.35 8.12
C ASP A 438 -1.21 -5.81 7.69
N VAL A 439 -2.23 -5.13 8.24
CA VAL A 439 -3.65 -5.38 7.95
C VAL A 439 -3.99 -5.30 6.46
N ILE A 440 -3.33 -4.43 5.69
CA ILE A 440 -3.68 -4.20 4.28
C ILE A 440 -3.45 -5.47 3.46
N THR A 441 -2.46 -6.28 3.82
CA THR A 441 -2.17 -7.56 3.17
C THR A 441 -3.21 -8.64 3.43
N MET A 442 -4.06 -8.43 4.45
CA MET A 442 -5.10 -9.35 4.87
C MET A 442 -6.46 -9.03 4.22
N VAL A 443 -6.60 -7.82 3.67
CA VAL A 443 -7.83 -7.35 3.03
C VAL A 443 -7.71 -7.29 1.50
N PRO A 444 -8.80 -7.43 0.75
CA PRO A 444 -10.10 -7.98 1.15
C PRO A 444 -9.95 -9.36 1.79
N CYS A 445 -10.73 -9.65 2.83
CA CYS A 445 -10.57 -10.89 3.59
C CYS A 445 -10.73 -12.12 2.71
N THR A 446 -9.82 -13.08 2.92
CA THR A 446 -9.87 -14.33 2.17
C THR A 446 -11.08 -15.13 2.59
N GLY A 447 -11.83 -15.66 1.62
CA GLY A 447 -12.86 -16.64 1.90
C GLY A 447 -12.66 -17.90 1.06
N GLY A 448 -13.30 -18.97 1.50
CA GLY A 448 -13.43 -20.21 0.74
C GLY A 448 -14.75 -20.86 1.12
N ASP A 449 -14.80 -22.20 1.11
CA ASP A 449 -15.89 -23.02 1.69
C ASP A 449 -16.09 -22.80 3.22
N ALA A 450 -15.39 -21.83 3.78
CA ALA A 450 -15.18 -21.52 5.18
C ALA A 450 -16.32 -20.77 5.88
N GLY A 451 -17.53 -20.71 5.30
CA GLY A 451 -18.66 -20.02 5.91
C GLY A 451 -18.36 -18.52 6.16
N GLY A 452 -18.83 -17.99 7.29
CA GLY A 452 -18.97 -16.55 7.55
C GLY A 452 -17.72 -15.66 7.44
N ARG A 453 -16.52 -16.18 7.13
CA ARG A 453 -15.23 -15.45 7.09
C ARG A 453 -15.04 -14.47 5.93
N GLY A 454 -16.04 -14.32 5.06
CA GLY A 454 -16.03 -13.34 3.98
C GLY A 454 -16.28 -11.92 4.47
N MET A 455 -15.87 -10.93 3.67
CA MET A 455 -16.10 -9.52 3.97
C MET A 455 -17.48 -9.08 3.47
N PRO A 456 -18.26 -8.27 4.21
CA PRO A 456 -19.65 -7.96 3.87
C PRO A 456 -19.79 -7.12 2.61
N ALA A 457 -20.69 -7.51 1.72
CA ALA A 457 -20.93 -6.79 0.48
C ALA A 457 -21.63 -5.44 0.75
N CYS A 458 -20.92 -4.33 0.54
CA CYS A 458 -21.39 -2.98 0.89
C CYS A 458 -22.35 -2.33 -0.12
N ASN A 459 -22.92 -3.09 -1.07
CA ASN A 459 -23.80 -2.52 -2.10
C ASN A 459 -25.29 -2.74 -1.80
N ALA A 460 -26.08 -1.66 -1.76
CA ALA A 460 -27.47 -1.61 -1.29
C ALA A 460 -28.47 -2.51 -2.06
N LYS A 461 -28.08 -3.07 -3.22
CA LYS A 461 -28.90 -4.02 -3.99
C LYS A 461 -28.66 -5.49 -3.63
N ALA A 462 -27.69 -5.80 -2.76
CA ALA A 462 -27.26 -7.18 -2.49
C ALA A 462 -28.20 -7.98 -1.55
N SER A 463 -29.30 -7.40 -1.05
CA SER A 463 -30.09 -8.01 0.03
C SER A 463 -31.59 -8.18 -0.23
N GLN A 464 -32.07 -8.12 -1.47
CA GLN A 464 -33.48 -8.45 -1.76
C GLN A 464 -33.58 -9.50 -2.86
N GLY A 465 -33.42 -10.78 -2.50
CA GLY A 465 -33.65 -11.89 -3.43
C GLY A 465 -32.86 -13.19 -3.16
N GLY A 466 -31.85 -13.15 -2.29
CA GLY A 466 -31.07 -14.33 -1.87
C GLY A 466 -29.81 -14.58 -2.70
N LYS A 467 -28.63 -14.49 -2.02
CA LYS A 467 -27.23 -14.58 -2.51
C LYS A 467 -26.74 -13.26 -3.12
N VAL A 468 -25.75 -12.53 -2.60
CA VAL A 468 -24.56 -12.83 -1.78
C VAL A 468 -24.41 -11.71 -0.73
N ALA A 469 -24.33 -12.05 0.56
CA ALA A 469 -24.17 -11.08 1.64
C ALA A 469 -22.71 -10.71 1.94
N VAL A 470 -21.75 -11.47 1.39
CA VAL A 470 -20.33 -11.42 1.73
C VAL A 470 -19.45 -11.79 0.51
N TRP A 471 -18.40 -11.04 0.25
CA TRP A 471 -17.30 -11.40 -0.65
C TRP A 471 -16.48 -12.52 0.01
N THR A 472 -16.59 -13.75 -0.50
CA THR A 472 -16.19 -14.99 0.19
C THR A 472 -15.05 -15.74 -0.49
N ASP A 473 -14.29 -15.10 -1.36
CA ASP A 473 -13.35 -15.83 -2.20
C ASP A 473 -12.22 -14.99 -2.78
N TYR A 474 -11.83 -13.91 -2.10
CA TYR A 474 -10.49 -13.37 -2.32
C TYR A 474 -9.45 -14.38 -1.81
N TYR A 475 -8.31 -14.46 -2.48
CA TYR A 475 -7.22 -15.33 -2.09
C TYR A 475 -5.90 -14.57 -1.99
N PRO A 476 -5.03 -14.96 -1.05
CA PRO A 476 -3.69 -14.42 -0.98
C PRO A 476 -2.87 -14.93 -2.16
N LEU A 477 -2.10 -14.05 -2.83
CA LEU A 477 -1.20 -14.49 -3.89
C LEU A 477 -0.14 -15.46 -3.36
N TYR A 478 0.30 -16.34 -4.24
CA TYR A 478 1.39 -17.29 -3.98
C TYR A 478 2.75 -16.56 -4.01
N GLY A 479 3.82 -17.27 -3.63
CA GLY A 479 5.16 -16.71 -3.51
C GLY A 479 5.30 -15.80 -2.27
N LEU A 480 4.57 -16.09 -1.19
CA LEU A 480 4.60 -15.31 0.04
C LEU A 480 5.98 -15.37 0.72
N VAL A 481 6.55 -14.19 0.93
CA VAL A 481 7.72 -13.88 1.75
C VAL A 481 7.21 -13.10 2.96
N SER A 482 6.97 -13.81 4.07
CA SER A 482 6.46 -13.20 5.30
C SER A 482 7.59 -12.63 6.14
N LEU A 483 7.52 -11.33 6.40
CA LEU A 483 8.34 -10.59 7.34
C LEU A 483 7.66 -10.58 8.70
N THR A 484 8.44 -10.75 9.75
CA THR A 484 7.99 -10.72 11.13
C THR A 484 8.73 -9.64 11.91
N PRO A 485 8.29 -9.29 13.12
CA PRO A 485 9.06 -8.40 14.00
C PRO A 485 10.53 -8.80 14.18
N LYS A 486 10.82 -10.11 14.19
CA LYS A 486 12.19 -10.66 14.32
C LYS A 486 13.06 -10.39 13.10
N ASP A 487 12.43 -10.10 11.96
CA ASP A 487 13.13 -9.74 10.74
C ASP A 487 13.46 -8.25 10.71
N MET A 488 13.05 -7.42 11.69
CA MET A 488 13.38 -5.99 11.71
C MET A 488 14.83 -5.76 12.18
N PRO A 489 15.58 -4.83 11.57
CA PRO A 489 17.00 -4.63 11.90
C PRO A 489 17.20 -4.04 13.30
N VAL A 490 16.21 -3.33 13.83
CA VAL A 490 16.24 -2.74 15.17
C VAL A 490 14.88 -2.86 15.86
N GLN A 491 14.87 -2.59 17.16
CA GLN A 491 13.64 -2.43 17.95
C GLN A 491 12.68 -3.63 17.80
N VAL A 492 13.22 -4.85 17.67
CA VAL A 492 12.43 -6.08 17.46
C VAL A 492 11.30 -6.21 18.47
N ALA A 493 11.57 -5.96 19.76
CA ALA A 493 10.55 -6.01 20.82
C ALA A 493 9.43 -4.96 20.63
N ALA A 494 9.75 -3.80 20.03
CA ALA A 494 8.73 -2.80 19.72
C ALA A 494 7.81 -3.29 18.60
N TRP A 495 8.40 -3.83 17.53
CA TRP A 495 7.66 -4.42 16.44
C TRP A 495 6.81 -5.62 16.88
N GLU A 496 7.24 -6.39 17.87
CA GLU A 496 6.48 -7.51 18.44
C GLU A 496 5.14 -7.05 19.04
N ASN A 497 5.08 -5.83 19.57
CA ASN A 497 3.87 -5.25 20.17
C ASN A 497 2.94 -4.56 19.14
N THR A 498 3.31 -4.57 17.85
CA THR A 498 2.49 -3.97 16.79
C THR A 498 1.38 -4.91 16.28
N ASP A 499 1.25 -6.09 16.90
CA ASP A 499 0.21 -7.06 16.61
C ASP A 499 -1.18 -6.63 17.10
N ARG A 500 -1.27 -5.50 17.83
CA ARG A 500 -2.48 -4.97 18.47
C ARG A 500 -2.82 -3.57 17.97
N ILE A 501 -4.02 -3.41 17.42
CA ILE A 501 -4.55 -2.11 17.01
C ILE A 501 -5.53 -1.58 18.05
N PRO A 502 -5.32 -0.38 18.62
CA PRO A 502 -6.28 0.21 19.57
C PRO A 502 -7.49 0.79 18.83
N LEU A 503 -8.61 0.07 18.81
CA LEU A 503 -9.75 0.38 17.94
C LEU A 503 -10.42 1.75 18.21
N PHE A 504 -10.35 2.26 19.43
CA PHE A 504 -10.98 3.54 19.80
C PHE A 504 -10.01 4.72 19.89
N ASP A 505 -8.70 4.45 19.89
CA ASP A 505 -7.69 5.49 19.74
C ASP A 505 -7.34 5.63 18.28
N VAL A 506 -8.23 6.30 17.54
CA VAL A 506 -8.11 6.44 16.09
C VAL A 506 -6.78 7.06 15.68
N PRO A 507 -6.28 8.16 16.30
CA PRO A 507 -4.93 8.66 15.99
C PRO A 507 -3.84 7.60 16.13
N THR A 508 -3.89 6.77 17.17
CA THR A 508 -2.91 5.70 17.38
C THR A 508 -3.10 4.53 16.40
N ALA A 509 -4.33 4.10 16.13
CA ALA A 509 -4.60 3.06 15.13
C ALA A 509 -4.16 3.50 13.73
N ASP A 510 -4.35 4.78 13.42
CA ASP A 510 -3.96 5.41 12.17
C ASP A 510 -2.43 5.47 12.03
N ALA A 511 -1.75 5.99 13.06
CA ALA A 511 -0.30 5.99 13.21
C ALA A 511 0.29 4.57 13.06
N LEU A 512 -0.27 3.60 13.79
CA LEU A 512 0.15 2.22 13.77
C LEU A 512 -0.07 1.58 12.40
N THR A 513 -1.19 1.85 11.73
CA THR A 513 -1.43 1.35 10.37
C THR A 513 -0.39 1.90 9.40
N GLY A 514 -0.04 3.19 9.49
CA GLY A 514 1.06 3.77 8.70
C GLY A 514 2.40 3.11 8.99
N ALA A 515 2.71 2.88 10.27
CA ALA A 515 3.90 2.19 10.71
C ALA A 515 4.00 0.75 10.17
N LEU A 516 2.91 0.00 10.28
CA LEU A 516 2.82 -1.38 9.83
C LEU A 516 2.86 -1.52 8.30
N HIS A 517 2.26 -0.58 7.59
CA HIS A 517 2.05 -0.67 6.15
C HIS A 517 3.14 -0.03 5.30
N VAL A 518 3.89 0.95 5.84
CA VAL A 518 4.98 1.64 5.13
C VAL A 518 6.29 1.43 5.86
N CYS A 519 6.35 1.83 7.13
CA CYS A 519 7.61 1.87 7.89
C CYS A 519 8.23 0.50 8.10
N ALA A 520 7.43 -0.55 8.29
CA ALA A 520 7.96 -1.90 8.45
C ALA A 520 8.78 -2.33 7.22
N TYR A 521 8.34 -1.96 6.02
CA TYR A 521 9.04 -2.27 4.78
C TYR A 521 10.25 -1.37 4.57
N GLU A 522 10.11 -0.05 4.81
CA GLU A 522 11.24 0.87 4.80
C GLU A 522 12.36 0.37 5.71
N CYS A 523 12.00 0.03 6.94
CA CYS A 523 12.93 -0.45 7.93
C CYS A 523 13.56 -1.79 7.53
N PHE A 524 12.76 -2.73 7.05
CA PHE A 524 13.28 -3.99 6.56
C PHE A 524 14.29 -3.77 5.42
N PHE A 525 13.94 -2.96 4.42
CA PHE A 525 14.75 -2.74 3.22
C PHE A 525 16.01 -1.90 3.45
N SER A 526 16.01 -1.05 4.48
CA SER A 526 17.18 -0.24 4.86
C SER A 526 18.45 -1.05 5.16
N ARG A 527 18.33 -2.35 5.48
CA ARG A 527 19.51 -3.21 5.66
C ARG A 527 20.31 -3.46 4.38
N TRP A 528 19.72 -3.20 3.21
CA TRP A 528 20.38 -3.34 1.90
C TRP A 528 20.68 -1.99 1.25
N SER A 529 20.36 -0.86 1.91
CA SER A 529 20.76 0.47 1.46
C SER A 529 22.12 0.85 2.05
N ASP A 530 22.92 1.64 1.32
CA ASP A 530 24.18 2.18 1.82
C ASP A 530 24.03 2.94 3.16
N LYS A 531 25.16 3.14 3.86
CA LYS A 531 25.15 3.75 5.20
C LYS A 531 24.61 5.18 5.21
N GLU A 532 24.79 5.92 4.12
CA GLU A 532 24.30 7.30 4.01
C GLU A 532 22.78 7.31 3.90
N ARG A 533 22.22 6.43 3.06
CA ARG A 533 20.78 6.26 2.90
C ARG A 533 20.13 5.65 4.13
N ALA A 534 20.80 4.71 4.79
CA ALA A 534 20.35 4.21 6.08
C ALA A 534 20.17 5.33 7.11
N ALA A 535 21.05 6.35 7.10
CA ALA A 535 20.94 7.50 7.99
C ALA A 535 19.79 8.45 7.61
N GLN A 536 19.39 8.47 6.34
CA GLN A 536 18.25 9.26 5.84
C GLN A 536 16.91 8.49 5.91
N SER A 537 16.96 7.16 6.02
CA SER A 537 15.75 6.33 6.06
C SER A 537 14.95 6.61 7.32
N SER A 538 13.62 6.53 7.21
CA SER A 538 12.72 6.49 8.36
C SER A 538 12.78 5.12 9.07
N CYS A 539 13.98 4.55 9.19
CA CYS A 539 14.26 3.56 10.20
C CYS A 539 15.60 3.78 10.85
N LEU A 540 15.63 3.51 12.14
CA LEU A 540 16.87 3.33 12.87
C LEU A 540 17.55 2.06 12.37
N LEU A 541 18.79 2.16 11.90
CA LEU A 541 19.67 0.98 11.78
C LEU A 541 20.42 0.67 13.09
N VAL A 542 20.39 1.59 14.05
CA VAL A 542 21.02 1.46 15.36
C VAL A 542 20.04 1.92 16.45
N PRO A 543 20.06 1.32 17.66
CA PRO A 543 19.30 1.86 18.79
C PRO A 543 19.64 3.35 18.97
N PRO A 544 18.63 4.24 19.12
CA PRO A 544 18.90 5.66 19.21
C PRO A 544 19.61 5.93 20.53
N THR A 545 20.59 6.82 20.51
CA THR A 545 21.07 7.42 21.76
C THR A 545 19.95 8.28 22.36
N LEU A 546 19.96 8.47 23.70
CA LEU A 546 18.99 9.32 24.40
C LEU A 546 18.90 10.76 23.85
N LYS A 547 19.89 11.20 23.06
CA LYS A 547 19.96 12.52 22.46
C LYS A 547 19.35 12.56 21.04
N GLU A 548 19.36 11.43 20.34
CA GLU A 548 18.75 11.29 19.01
C GLU A 548 17.23 11.06 19.13
N SER A 549 16.72 10.56 20.27
CA SER A 549 15.28 10.35 20.50
C SER A 549 14.43 11.62 20.43
N ASP A 550 15.05 12.80 20.58
CA ASP A 550 14.34 14.07 20.74
C ASP A 550 14.15 14.85 19.43
N GLY A 551 14.77 14.42 18.31
CA GLY A 551 14.84 15.21 17.08
C GLY A 551 14.47 14.50 15.78
N HIS A 552 14.42 13.16 15.74
CA HIS A 552 14.13 12.41 14.51
C HIS A 552 12.84 11.62 14.65
N SER A 553 11.84 11.93 13.82
CA SER A 553 10.63 11.13 13.69
C SER A 553 11.00 9.83 12.97
N TYR A 554 11.40 8.82 13.74
CA TYR A 554 11.96 7.58 13.20
C TYR A 554 11.05 6.87 12.25
N CYS A 555 9.76 6.77 12.57
CA CYS A 555 8.75 6.66 11.54
C CYS A 555 7.44 7.26 12.06
N TYR A 556 6.67 7.89 11.18
CA TYR A 556 5.45 8.56 11.58
C TYR A 556 4.49 7.55 12.23
N GLY A 557 4.19 7.77 13.51
CA GLY A 557 3.27 6.92 14.25
C GLY A 557 3.84 5.62 14.83
N PHE A 558 5.14 5.36 14.68
CA PHE A 558 5.76 4.25 15.40
C PHE A 558 5.71 4.53 16.91
N PRO A 559 5.20 3.60 17.75
CA PRO A 559 5.02 3.88 19.17
C PRO A 559 6.36 4.21 19.82
N THR A 560 6.45 5.41 20.40
CA THR A 560 7.57 5.74 21.27
C THR A 560 7.55 4.79 22.48
N LEU A 561 8.72 4.44 23.01
CA LEU A 561 8.88 3.46 24.10
C LEU A 561 7.95 3.69 25.31
N GLY A 562 7.45 4.92 25.50
CA GLY A 562 6.46 5.24 26.53
C GLY A 562 5.11 4.53 26.37
N PHE A 563 4.69 4.19 25.14
CA PHE A 563 3.43 3.49 24.87
C PHE A 563 3.53 1.97 25.11
N MET A 564 4.73 1.40 25.00
CA MET A 564 4.95 -0.06 25.10
C MET A 564 5.42 -0.55 26.48
N ARG A 565 5.66 0.37 27.42
CA ARG A 565 5.97 0.03 28.82
C ARG A 565 4.73 -0.15 29.71
N GLN A 566 3.53 0.06 29.17
CA GLN A 566 2.25 -0.13 29.85
C GLN A 566 1.59 -1.44 29.41
#